data_AF-A0A225WCW0-F1
#
_entry.id   AF-A0A225WCW0-F1
#
_cell.length_a   1.000
_cell.length_b   1.000
_cell.length_c   1.000
_cell.angle_alpha   90.00
_cell.angle_beta   90.00
_cell.angle_gamma   90.00
#
_symmetry.space_group_name_H-M   'P 1'
#
loop_
_entity.id
_entity.type
_entity.pdbx_description
1 polymer ?
#
loop_
_entity_poly.entity_id
_entity_poly.type
_entity_poly.pdbx_seq_one_letter_code
_entity_poly.pdbx_strand_id
1 'polypeptide(L)'
;MSRWKALAVLVAIFTVTISLVTAKISYSTKSSILPWVDVDTPANAQFHKSSRGQNWTLIMSDEFNKKGRTFEAGEDHLWTAVDKPDGVNAALEIYAINMTSTECDDDNNCYFYIESDIDEKNITVWNDYITPPGYENVSFYYRAAMVQGWNKFCYQGGLAVVRAQLPGSGMNPYQGRGAPEIDILEGGGTEISSSMQIGPGMPDEFRQLHDKEAYYKKLRGYKSWYQGMRYGANNLCASDNDELQTFSAINASLTKGITENACSIDICPASFDVNADLGFMDNGTEHWGVNTNGTCFPRMNAYTGAYLCDAGNTAPKCTESGGSTSAASSFMYQMDALSSNWGIQLAAYLDWVTYTVEWIPGNEGYVRWEVEGHPLYEIPASTVTNPPQDAAQMNPKKIMIEEPMYFIFNVALSSSWGSRPPNAGFSGCYGDRKDKKTNAICDAFPMKMKIDYIRVYQDTSTMAYGCDPESHPTKQWIEDHIDSYQDFDNLVVEVAGKAPCNSDDDCTIASKGASPVRTGYCTNGRCECASHTWTGPRCTETTSVKANDKQYGPPLQLSIAVAVVVVLATLGTISYTKASEKKYYEQRLKTHAIQMERAKQAGSTTSSNEVAPEKTGYSTNFV
;
A
#
# COMPACT_ATOMS: atom_id res chain seq x y z
N MET A 1 13.90 -31.84 -51.68
CA MET A 1 14.18 -30.89 -50.59
C MET A 1 12.95 -30.34 -49.83
N SER A 2 11.69 -30.73 -50.11
CA SER A 2 10.52 -30.10 -49.46
C SER A 2 9.80 -30.90 -48.36
N ARG A 3 10.26 -32.12 -48.01
CA ARG A 3 9.60 -32.95 -46.97
C ARG A 3 10.21 -32.84 -45.56
N TRP A 4 11.41 -32.28 -45.44
CA TRP A 4 12.11 -32.13 -44.15
C TRP A 4 11.94 -30.73 -43.52
N LYS A 5 11.48 -29.73 -44.27
CA LYS A 5 11.15 -28.40 -43.73
C LYS A 5 9.79 -28.33 -43.04
N ALA A 6 8.84 -29.21 -43.38
CA ALA A 6 7.53 -29.26 -42.74
C ALA A 6 7.57 -29.91 -41.34
N LEU A 7 8.48 -30.88 -41.13
CA LEU A 7 8.61 -31.55 -39.83
C LEU A 7 9.35 -30.67 -38.80
N ALA A 8 10.30 -29.83 -39.24
CA ALA A 8 11.00 -28.88 -38.37
C ALA A 8 10.09 -27.75 -37.86
N VAL A 9 9.08 -27.34 -38.64
CA VAL A 9 8.10 -26.32 -38.23
C VAL A 9 7.06 -26.90 -37.26
N LEU A 10 6.74 -28.19 -37.35
CA LEU A 10 5.82 -28.85 -36.42
C LEU A 10 6.47 -29.23 -35.08
N VAL A 11 7.75 -29.59 -35.07
CA VAL A 11 8.49 -29.90 -33.83
C VAL A 11 8.88 -28.62 -33.07
N ALA A 12 9.08 -27.49 -33.76
CA ALA A 12 9.28 -26.18 -33.11
C ALA A 12 8.02 -25.64 -32.39
N ILE A 13 6.84 -26.21 -32.65
CA ILE A 13 5.59 -25.87 -31.93
C ILE A 13 5.41 -26.75 -30.68
N PHE A 14 6.22 -27.80 -30.50
CA PHE A 14 5.98 -28.85 -29.48
C PHE A 14 6.98 -28.92 -28.32
N THR A 15 7.87 -27.93 -28.15
CA THR A 15 8.75 -27.84 -26.98
C THR A 15 8.78 -26.44 -26.38
N VAL A 16 7.61 -25.96 -25.97
CA VAL A 16 7.46 -24.80 -25.09
C VAL A 16 6.31 -25.11 -24.12
N THR A 17 6.52 -26.07 -23.21
CA THR A 17 5.78 -26.08 -21.94
C THR A 17 6.40 -24.99 -21.06
N ILE A 18 6.07 -23.73 -21.35
CA ILE A 18 6.24 -22.65 -20.38
C ILE A 18 5.14 -22.87 -19.36
N SER A 19 5.52 -22.96 -18.08
CA SER A 19 4.65 -22.62 -16.97
C SER A 19 4.21 -21.16 -17.16
N LEU A 20 3.18 -20.94 -17.97
CA LEU A 20 2.55 -19.63 -18.14
C LEU A 20 1.67 -19.45 -16.90
N VAL A 21 2.27 -18.99 -15.80
CA VAL A 21 1.53 -18.12 -14.90
C VAL A 21 1.17 -16.91 -15.75
N THR A 22 -0.07 -16.85 -16.21
CA THR A 22 -0.55 -15.68 -16.95
C THR A 22 -0.62 -14.56 -15.93
N ALA A 23 0.24 -13.56 -16.09
CA ALA A 23 0.18 -12.33 -15.30
C ALA A 23 -1.23 -11.74 -15.42
N LYS A 24 -1.78 -11.21 -14.31
CA LYS A 24 -3.07 -10.54 -14.32
C LYS A 24 -3.01 -9.39 -15.33
N ILE A 25 -4.02 -9.29 -16.19
CA ILE A 25 -4.16 -8.16 -17.11
C ILE A 25 -5.20 -7.22 -16.52
N SER A 26 -4.79 -5.98 -16.24
CA SER A 26 -5.68 -4.92 -15.74
C SER A 26 -6.16 -4.04 -16.90
N TYR A 27 -7.44 -3.67 -16.86
CA TYR A 27 -8.11 -2.83 -17.84
C TYR A 27 -8.67 -1.57 -17.17
N SER A 28 -8.86 -0.50 -17.94
CA SER A 28 -9.57 0.69 -17.48
C SER A 28 -11.07 0.41 -17.39
N THR A 29 -11.72 0.98 -16.37
CA THR A 29 -13.19 1.01 -16.25
C THR A 29 -13.80 1.81 -17.40
N LYS A 30 -15.08 1.57 -17.69
CA LYS A 30 -15.82 2.31 -18.70
C LYS A 30 -16.09 3.76 -18.28
N SER A 31 -16.27 4.00 -16.98
CA SER A 31 -16.40 5.36 -16.43
C SER A 31 -15.07 6.12 -16.30
N SER A 32 -13.93 5.46 -16.56
CA SER A 32 -12.57 6.00 -16.39
C SER A 32 -12.14 6.22 -14.93
N ILE A 33 -12.96 5.84 -13.95
CA ILE A 33 -12.53 5.80 -12.56
C ILE A 33 -11.42 4.77 -12.35
N LEU A 34 -10.39 5.12 -11.58
CA LEU A 34 -9.28 4.22 -11.30
C LEU A 34 -9.70 3.08 -10.37
N PRO A 35 -9.00 1.92 -10.42
CA PRO A 35 -9.38 0.73 -9.65
C PRO A 35 -9.52 0.97 -8.14
N TRP A 36 -8.68 1.83 -7.56
CA TRP A 36 -8.58 2.08 -6.12
C TRP A 36 -9.12 3.44 -5.67
N VAL A 37 -9.74 4.20 -6.58
CA VAL A 37 -10.31 5.53 -6.27
C VAL A 37 -11.78 5.37 -5.96
N ASP A 38 -12.23 5.92 -4.84
CA ASP A 38 -13.63 5.97 -4.44
C ASP A 38 -14.46 6.82 -5.43
N VAL A 39 -15.67 6.38 -5.76
CA VAL A 39 -16.59 7.14 -6.64
C VAL A 39 -17.07 8.44 -5.98
N ASP A 40 -17.02 8.50 -4.66
CA ASP A 40 -17.47 9.67 -3.90
C ASP A 40 -16.34 10.70 -3.71
N THR A 41 -15.11 10.41 -4.16
CA THR A 41 -14.00 11.35 -4.04
C THR A 41 -14.29 12.65 -4.80
N PRO A 42 -14.21 13.82 -4.14
CA PRO A 42 -14.52 15.09 -4.77
C PRO A 42 -13.68 15.38 -6.02
N ALA A 43 -14.28 16.05 -7.01
CA ALA A 43 -13.61 16.38 -8.28
C ALA A 43 -12.40 17.30 -8.10
N ASN A 44 -12.38 18.14 -7.06
CA ASN A 44 -11.25 19.00 -6.73
C ASN A 44 -10.11 18.26 -5.98
N ALA A 45 -10.33 17.00 -5.58
CA ALA A 45 -9.34 16.17 -4.89
C ALA A 45 -8.59 15.20 -5.82
N GLN A 46 -8.76 15.33 -7.14
CA GLN A 46 -8.11 14.45 -8.14
C GLN A 46 -6.61 14.74 -8.31
N PHE A 47 -6.14 15.90 -7.84
CA PHE A 47 -4.74 16.30 -7.89
C PHE A 47 -4.30 16.92 -6.58
N HIS A 48 -3.02 16.75 -6.25
CA HIS A 48 -2.39 17.39 -5.11
C HIS A 48 -1.04 17.99 -5.52
N LYS A 49 -0.68 19.15 -4.96
CA LYS A 49 0.66 19.72 -5.16
C LYS A 49 1.60 19.18 -4.10
N SER A 50 2.73 18.61 -4.51
CA SER A 50 3.77 18.19 -3.56
C SER A 50 4.43 19.40 -2.89
N SER A 51 5.15 19.15 -1.81
CA SER A 51 5.96 20.15 -1.11
C SER A 51 7.02 20.82 -2.01
N ARG A 52 7.37 20.20 -3.15
CA ARG A 52 8.30 20.72 -4.16
C ARG A 52 7.60 21.33 -5.38
N GLY A 53 6.27 21.47 -5.33
CA GLY A 53 5.47 22.15 -6.36
C GLY A 53 5.09 21.29 -7.57
N GLN A 54 5.38 19.99 -7.56
CA GLN A 54 4.95 19.07 -8.60
C GLN A 54 3.45 18.78 -8.44
N ASN A 55 2.74 18.53 -9.54
CA ASN A 55 1.33 18.15 -9.50
C ASN A 55 1.21 16.63 -9.60
N TRP A 56 0.68 15.99 -8.57
CA TRP A 56 0.51 14.54 -8.49
C TRP A 56 -0.95 14.16 -8.64
N THR A 57 -1.18 12.95 -9.16
CA THR A 57 -2.52 12.44 -9.48
C THR A 57 -2.99 11.53 -8.38
N LEU A 58 -4.28 11.61 -8.04
CA LEU A 58 -4.92 10.67 -7.12
C LEU A 58 -4.88 9.25 -7.71
N ILE A 59 -4.34 8.29 -6.96
CA ILE A 59 -4.26 6.88 -7.39
C ILE A 59 -5.02 5.92 -6.48
N MET A 60 -5.35 6.35 -5.25
CA MET A 60 -6.21 5.62 -4.32
C MET A 60 -6.94 6.59 -3.41
N SER A 61 -8.19 6.28 -3.08
CA SER A 61 -8.95 6.98 -2.05
C SER A 61 -10.01 6.08 -1.43
N ASP A 62 -10.35 6.36 -0.18
CA ASP A 62 -11.54 5.85 0.49
C ASP A 62 -12.15 7.00 1.28
N GLU A 63 -13.39 7.35 0.97
CA GLU A 63 -14.14 8.43 1.64
C GLU A 63 -15.07 7.89 2.72
N PHE A 64 -15.10 6.56 2.93
CA PHE A 64 -15.90 5.89 3.95
C PHE A 64 -17.41 6.22 3.96
N ASN A 65 -17.95 6.74 2.85
CA ASN A 65 -19.31 7.26 2.74
C ASN A 65 -20.43 6.19 2.75
N LYS A 66 -20.06 4.92 2.81
CA LYS A 66 -21.00 3.81 2.91
C LYS A 66 -21.07 3.28 4.34
N LYS A 67 -22.20 3.53 5.02
CA LYS A 67 -22.50 3.03 6.38
C LYS A 67 -22.50 1.49 6.47
N GLY A 68 -22.03 0.97 7.61
CA GLY A 68 -22.15 -0.43 7.99
C GLY A 68 -21.25 -1.37 7.18
N ARG A 69 -20.09 -0.88 6.71
CA ARG A 69 -19.09 -1.75 6.08
C ARG A 69 -18.56 -2.73 7.14
N THR A 70 -18.43 -3.99 6.73
CA THR A 70 -17.62 -4.97 7.46
C THR A 70 -16.23 -5.01 6.83
N PHE A 71 -15.23 -5.26 7.66
CA PHE A 71 -13.84 -5.41 7.25
C PHE A 71 -13.35 -6.84 7.46
N GLU A 72 -14.26 -7.81 7.55
CA GLU A 72 -13.91 -9.24 7.47
C GLU A 72 -13.11 -9.54 6.19
N ALA A 73 -12.24 -10.55 6.27
CA ALA A 73 -11.39 -10.95 5.16
C ALA A 73 -12.23 -11.26 3.89
N GLY A 74 -11.97 -10.51 2.81
CA GLY A 74 -12.66 -10.64 1.52
C GLY A 74 -13.94 -9.83 1.36
N GLU A 75 -14.45 -9.16 2.41
CA GLU A 75 -15.71 -8.41 2.34
C GLU A 75 -15.54 -6.93 1.99
N ASP A 76 -14.34 -6.38 2.16
CA ASP A 76 -13.97 -5.05 1.69
C ASP A 76 -12.83 -5.06 0.68
N HIS A 77 -12.94 -4.17 -0.30
CA HIS A 77 -12.00 -4.08 -1.40
C HIS A 77 -10.61 -3.56 -1.03
N LEU A 78 -10.50 -2.73 0.00
CA LEU A 78 -9.26 -2.08 0.41
C LEU A 78 -8.77 -2.59 1.76
N TRP A 79 -9.68 -2.92 2.67
CA TRP A 79 -9.34 -3.09 4.08
C TRP A 79 -9.67 -4.49 4.60
N THR A 80 -8.85 -5.00 5.51
CA THR A 80 -9.14 -6.22 6.29
C THR A 80 -8.83 -5.92 7.75
N ALA A 81 -9.79 -6.14 8.64
CA ALA A 81 -9.60 -6.13 10.08
C ALA A 81 -9.04 -7.48 10.54
N VAL A 82 -8.23 -7.47 11.59
CA VAL A 82 -7.63 -8.68 12.16
C VAL A 82 -8.27 -9.06 13.49
N ASP A 83 -8.40 -10.36 13.73
CA ASP A 83 -8.75 -10.95 15.02
C ASP A 83 -7.48 -11.56 15.63
N LYS A 84 -6.96 -10.92 16.68
CA LYS A 84 -5.72 -11.37 17.33
C LYS A 84 -5.53 -10.75 18.72
N PRO A 85 -5.11 -11.54 19.74
CA PRO A 85 -4.57 -10.96 20.96
C PRO A 85 -3.19 -10.35 20.71
N ASP A 86 -3.01 -9.06 21.01
CA ASP A 86 -1.73 -8.41 20.75
C ASP A 86 -0.69 -8.82 21.80
N GLY A 87 0.27 -9.64 21.37
CA GLY A 87 1.30 -10.20 22.25
C GLY A 87 2.60 -9.39 22.30
N VAL A 88 2.73 -8.31 21.52
CA VAL A 88 3.98 -7.54 21.43
C VAL A 88 3.92 -6.26 22.26
N ASN A 89 5.07 -5.69 22.59
CA ASN A 89 5.19 -4.40 23.28
C ASN A 89 4.42 -4.27 24.61
N ALA A 90 4.14 -5.37 25.32
CA ALA A 90 3.32 -5.37 26.53
C ALA A 90 1.91 -4.74 26.32
N ALA A 91 1.35 -4.96 25.12
CA ALA A 91 -0.01 -4.63 24.75
C ALA A 91 -1.03 -5.25 25.71
N LEU A 92 -2.15 -4.56 25.89
CA LEU A 92 -3.22 -4.93 26.83
C LEU A 92 -4.56 -5.15 26.12
N GLU A 93 -4.59 -5.04 24.81
CA GLU A 93 -5.75 -5.14 23.95
C GLU A 93 -5.81 -6.44 23.15
N ILE A 94 -7.03 -6.87 22.88
CA ILE A 94 -7.33 -7.85 21.84
C ILE A 94 -7.89 -7.08 20.64
N TYR A 95 -7.28 -7.24 19.47
CA TYR A 95 -7.87 -6.75 18.23
C TYR A 95 -9.03 -7.66 17.83
N ALA A 96 -10.16 -7.03 17.52
CA ALA A 96 -11.35 -7.73 17.08
C ALA A 96 -12.05 -7.01 15.92
N ILE A 97 -12.52 -7.80 14.95
CA ILE A 97 -13.19 -7.28 13.74
C ILE A 97 -14.41 -6.43 14.09
N ASN A 98 -15.14 -6.79 15.15
CA ASN A 98 -16.36 -6.08 15.56
C ASN A 98 -16.10 -4.73 16.29
N MET A 99 -14.84 -4.35 16.51
CA MET A 99 -14.47 -3.05 17.06
C MET A 99 -14.22 -1.99 15.97
N THR A 100 -14.62 -2.28 14.73
CA THR A 100 -14.52 -1.35 13.61
C THR A 100 -15.69 -1.49 12.66
N SER A 101 -16.11 -0.38 12.07
CA SER A 101 -17.06 -0.34 10.94
C SER A 101 -17.02 1.06 10.33
N THR A 102 -17.99 1.36 9.48
CA THR A 102 -18.33 2.72 9.09
C THR A 102 -19.67 3.12 9.67
N GLU A 103 -19.78 4.33 10.17
CA GLU A 103 -21.04 4.91 10.65
C GLU A 103 -21.21 6.33 10.12
N CYS A 104 -22.39 6.92 10.33
CA CYS A 104 -22.64 8.31 9.96
C CYS A 104 -23.23 9.05 11.15
N ASP A 105 -22.84 10.31 11.32
CA ASP A 105 -23.40 11.21 12.32
C ASP A 105 -24.81 11.70 11.93
N ASP A 106 -25.39 12.54 12.79
CA ASP A 106 -26.72 13.12 12.59
C ASP A 106 -26.80 14.07 11.38
N ASP A 107 -25.65 14.60 10.94
CA ASP A 107 -25.49 15.45 9.76
C ASP A 107 -25.23 14.63 8.48
N ASN A 108 -25.29 13.29 8.58
CA ASN A 108 -25.05 12.35 7.50
C ASN A 108 -23.62 12.42 6.92
N ASN A 109 -22.65 12.86 7.73
CA ASN A 109 -21.24 12.66 7.44
C ASN A 109 -20.86 11.27 7.90
N CYS A 110 -20.39 10.44 6.98
CA CYS A 110 -20.00 9.08 7.26
C CYS A 110 -18.49 8.98 7.42
N TYR A 111 -18.04 8.07 8.28
CA TYR A 111 -16.63 7.88 8.61
C TYR A 111 -16.36 6.44 8.98
N PHE A 112 -15.11 6.03 8.82
CA PHE A 112 -14.56 4.83 9.44
C PHE A 112 -14.28 5.09 10.91
N TYR A 113 -14.48 4.08 11.76
CA TYR A 113 -14.06 4.15 13.15
C TYR A 113 -13.32 2.90 13.62
N ILE A 114 -12.45 3.12 14.59
CA ILE A 114 -11.89 2.11 15.49
C ILE A 114 -12.36 2.44 16.88
N GLU A 115 -13.14 1.54 17.46
CA GLU A 115 -13.61 1.63 18.84
C GLU A 115 -12.61 0.95 19.76
N SER A 116 -12.37 1.54 20.92
CA SER A 116 -11.63 0.93 22.02
C SER A 116 -12.52 0.92 23.24
N ASP A 117 -12.60 -0.24 23.90
CA ASP A 117 -13.41 -0.43 25.10
C ASP A 117 -12.65 -1.21 26.17
N ILE A 118 -13.05 -1.07 27.42
CA ILE A 118 -12.52 -1.84 28.54
C ILE A 118 -13.19 -3.23 28.51
N ASP A 119 -12.38 -4.26 28.27
CA ASP A 119 -12.82 -5.66 28.20
C ASP A 119 -11.77 -6.55 28.88
N GLU A 120 -11.95 -6.78 30.17
CA GLU A 120 -11.02 -7.59 30.95
C GLU A 120 -11.23 -9.08 30.68
N LYS A 121 -10.25 -9.72 30.05
CA LYS A 121 -10.27 -11.13 29.65
C LYS A 121 -8.97 -11.83 29.97
N ASN A 122 -9.10 -13.05 30.46
CA ASN A 122 -7.98 -13.98 30.58
C ASN A 122 -8.08 -14.99 29.45
N ILE A 123 -7.08 -15.03 28.60
CA ILE A 123 -7.01 -15.98 27.48
C ILE A 123 -5.70 -16.75 27.54
N THR A 124 -5.74 -17.97 27.02
CA THR A 124 -4.56 -18.80 26.84
C THR A 124 -4.00 -18.57 25.44
N VAL A 125 -2.80 -18.01 25.34
CA VAL A 125 -2.12 -17.71 24.06
C VAL A 125 -0.90 -18.60 23.89
N TRP A 126 -0.56 -18.91 22.64
CA TRP A 126 0.72 -19.51 22.31
C TRP A 126 1.80 -18.42 22.29
N ASN A 127 2.90 -18.63 23.01
CA ASN A 127 4.02 -17.70 23.05
C ASN A 127 5.28 -18.37 22.49
N ASP A 128 5.75 -17.89 21.34
CA ASP A 128 6.98 -18.37 20.67
C ASP A 128 8.28 -17.91 21.35
N TYR A 129 8.19 -16.95 22.28
CA TYR A 129 9.31 -16.29 22.95
C TYR A 129 9.61 -16.85 24.36
N ILE A 130 8.89 -17.86 24.84
CA ILE A 130 9.19 -18.56 26.11
C ILE A 130 9.89 -19.92 25.87
N THR A 131 10.57 -20.48 26.89
CA THR A 131 11.22 -21.81 26.78
C THR A 131 10.54 -22.91 27.60
N PRO A 132 10.21 -24.04 26.96
CA PRO A 132 9.99 -24.18 25.51
C PRO A 132 8.81 -23.29 25.06
N PRO A 133 8.70 -22.97 23.76
CA PRO A 133 7.49 -22.33 23.23
C PRO A 133 6.25 -23.08 23.71
N GLY A 134 5.25 -22.34 24.15
CA GLY A 134 4.16 -22.95 24.90
C GLY A 134 2.99 -22.02 25.17
N TYR A 135 1.95 -22.60 25.73
CA TYR A 135 0.76 -21.88 26.13
C TYR A 135 0.97 -21.18 27.47
N GLU A 136 0.57 -19.90 27.54
CA GLU A 136 0.51 -19.13 28.77
C GLU A 136 -0.83 -18.41 28.91
N ASN A 137 -1.22 -18.13 30.16
CA ASN A 137 -2.41 -17.36 30.45
C ASN A 137 -2.04 -15.88 30.57
N VAL A 138 -2.66 -15.05 29.76
CA VAL A 138 -2.42 -13.60 29.70
C VAL A 138 -3.73 -12.87 29.97
N SER A 139 -3.64 -11.80 30.77
CA SER A 139 -4.74 -10.90 31.06
C SER A 139 -4.68 -9.69 30.12
N PHE A 140 -5.71 -9.57 29.29
CA PHE A 140 -5.99 -8.39 28.47
C PHE A 140 -7.06 -7.56 29.18
N TYR A 141 -6.99 -6.24 29.02
CA TYR A 141 -7.86 -5.29 29.71
C TYR A 141 -8.69 -4.43 28.75
N TYR A 142 -8.37 -4.47 27.46
CA TYR A 142 -9.04 -3.71 26.43
C TYR A 142 -9.42 -4.59 25.23
N ARG A 143 -10.38 -4.11 24.46
CA ARG A 143 -10.66 -4.59 23.11
C ARG A 143 -10.60 -3.41 22.15
N ALA A 144 -9.96 -3.58 21.01
CA ALA A 144 -9.78 -2.55 19.99
C ALA A 144 -9.84 -3.19 18.59
N ALA A 145 -9.51 -2.44 17.52
CA ALA A 145 -9.33 -3.00 16.18
C ALA A 145 -8.01 -2.57 15.55
N MET A 146 -7.50 -3.43 14.68
CA MET A 146 -6.43 -3.15 13.72
C MET A 146 -6.95 -3.51 12.34
N VAL A 147 -6.82 -2.58 11.39
CA VAL A 147 -7.34 -2.67 10.03
C VAL A 147 -6.21 -2.36 9.06
N GLN A 148 -6.03 -3.21 8.05
CA GLN A 148 -4.88 -3.14 7.15
C GLN A 148 -5.25 -3.28 5.68
N GLY A 149 -4.45 -2.66 4.81
CA GLY A 149 -4.49 -2.79 3.35
C GLY A 149 -3.66 -3.95 2.79
N TRP A 150 -3.20 -4.85 3.65
CA TRP A 150 -2.25 -5.93 3.33
C TRP A 150 -2.61 -6.68 2.04
N ASN A 151 -1.64 -6.77 1.13
CA ASN A 151 -1.72 -7.46 -0.16
C ASN A 151 -2.92 -7.05 -1.05
N LYS A 152 -3.53 -5.88 -0.78
CA LYS A 152 -4.58 -5.28 -1.61
C LYS A 152 -4.03 -4.06 -2.32
N PHE A 153 -3.85 -2.97 -1.57
CA PHE A 153 -3.27 -1.73 -2.07
C PHE A 153 -1.97 -1.42 -1.33
N CYS A 154 -0.90 -1.30 -2.10
CA CYS A 154 0.39 -0.79 -1.63
C CYS A 154 0.83 0.35 -2.54
N TYR A 155 1.71 1.21 -2.08
CA TYR A 155 2.27 2.30 -2.87
C TYR A 155 3.76 2.47 -2.60
N GLN A 156 4.50 2.91 -3.62
CA GLN A 156 5.93 3.17 -3.58
C GLN A 156 6.19 4.64 -3.90
N GLY A 157 6.47 5.43 -2.86
CA GLY A 157 6.57 6.89 -2.97
C GLY A 157 5.22 7.57 -3.23
N GLY A 158 5.16 8.88 -3.06
CA GLY A 158 3.96 9.68 -3.21
C GLY A 158 3.55 10.34 -1.89
N LEU A 159 2.30 10.76 -1.82
CA LEU A 159 1.75 11.51 -0.70
C LEU A 159 0.45 10.85 -0.24
N ALA A 160 0.38 10.53 1.05
CA ALA A 160 -0.82 10.03 1.70
C ALA A 160 -1.40 11.13 2.58
N VAL A 161 -2.69 11.43 2.40
CA VAL A 161 -3.46 12.38 3.22
C VAL A 161 -4.53 11.61 3.97
N VAL A 162 -4.55 11.74 5.28
CA VAL A 162 -5.56 11.14 6.16
C VAL A 162 -6.24 12.26 6.94
N ARG A 163 -7.57 12.36 6.87
CA ARG A 163 -8.35 13.26 7.72
C ARG A 163 -8.97 12.47 8.85
N ALA A 164 -8.56 12.72 10.08
CA ALA A 164 -8.89 11.91 11.23
C ALA A 164 -9.23 12.73 12.48
N GLN A 165 -9.96 12.09 13.40
CA GLN A 165 -10.23 12.56 14.75
C GLN A 165 -9.75 11.48 15.72
N LEU A 166 -8.91 11.86 16.69
CA LEU A 166 -8.31 10.96 17.67
C LEU A 166 -9.30 10.55 18.76
N PRO A 167 -9.11 9.37 19.38
CA PRO A 167 -10.04 8.85 20.38
C PRO A 167 -9.92 9.61 21.72
N GLY A 168 -10.86 10.54 21.96
CA GLY A 168 -11.12 11.24 23.23
C GLY A 168 -9.93 11.92 23.94
N SER A 169 -10.22 12.85 24.85
CA SER A 169 -9.18 13.61 25.56
C SER A 169 -8.84 13.01 26.93
N GLY A 170 -7.57 13.01 27.35
CA GLY A 170 -7.17 12.63 28.72
C GLY A 170 -6.42 11.29 28.84
N MET A 171 -5.95 10.75 27.73
CA MET A 171 -4.95 9.69 27.68
C MET A 171 -3.63 10.16 28.37
N ASN A 172 -2.84 9.25 28.98
CA ASN A 172 -1.67 9.66 29.76
C ASN A 172 -0.61 10.31 28.86
N PRO A 173 0.07 11.39 29.30
CA PRO A 173 1.18 11.99 28.56
C PRO A 173 2.24 10.95 28.18
N TYR A 174 2.88 11.11 27.01
CA TYR A 174 3.98 10.26 26.50
C TYR A 174 3.61 8.85 26.04
N GLN A 175 2.38 8.68 25.55
CA GLN A 175 1.94 7.42 24.95
C GLN A 175 2.37 7.31 23.47
N GLY A 176 2.51 6.09 22.96
CA GLY A 176 2.92 5.78 21.58
C GLY A 176 4.18 4.92 21.54
N ARG A 177 4.18 3.93 20.63
CA ARG A 177 5.33 3.30 19.90
C ARG A 177 4.97 1.88 19.40
N GLY A 178 5.22 1.55 18.13
CA GLY A 178 5.64 0.17 17.77
C GLY A 178 5.45 -0.28 16.31
N ALA A 179 6.39 -1.15 15.87
CA ALA A 179 6.53 -1.89 14.58
C ALA A 179 7.30 -1.19 13.43
N PRO A 180 8.11 -1.89 12.59
CA PRO A 180 8.92 -1.31 11.52
C PRO A 180 8.09 -0.60 10.44
N GLU A 181 7.72 0.65 10.69
CA GLU A 181 6.70 1.39 9.94
C GLU A 181 7.13 2.86 9.68
N ILE A 182 6.39 3.53 8.77
CA ILE A 182 6.38 4.98 8.62
C ILE A 182 5.09 5.47 9.28
N ASP A 183 5.21 6.03 10.47
CA ASP A 183 4.04 6.42 11.24
C ASP A 183 3.51 7.75 10.74
N ILE A 184 2.39 7.76 10.03
CA ILE A 184 1.68 9.01 9.68
C ILE A 184 1.33 9.77 10.96
N LEU A 185 0.85 9.04 11.97
CA LEU A 185 0.53 9.56 13.29
C LEU A 185 0.51 8.43 14.32
N GLU A 186 1.33 8.54 15.36
CA GLU A 186 1.21 7.78 16.61
C GLU A 186 0.81 8.74 17.73
N GLY A 187 -0.48 8.76 18.12
CA GLY A 187 -0.97 9.64 19.17
C GLY A 187 -0.78 9.06 20.57
N GLY A 188 -0.33 9.88 21.52
CA GLY A 188 -0.36 9.51 22.93
C GLY A 188 -0.43 10.66 23.93
N GLY A 189 -1.58 10.73 24.60
CA GLY A 189 -1.87 11.69 25.66
C GLY A 189 -1.82 13.14 25.21
N THR A 190 -0.63 13.75 25.29
CA THR A 190 -0.39 15.16 24.95
C THR A 190 0.56 15.34 23.78
N GLU A 191 1.16 14.28 23.26
CA GLU A 191 2.10 14.33 22.14
C GLU A 191 1.75 13.31 21.06
N ILE A 192 1.95 13.68 19.79
CA ILE A 192 1.99 12.73 18.68
C ILE A 192 3.46 12.52 18.33
N SER A 193 3.83 11.27 18.10
CA SER A 193 5.07 10.87 17.47
C SER A 193 4.81 10.57 16.00
N SER A 194 5.75 10.95 15.15
CA SER A 194 5.86 10.47 13.78
C SER A 194 7.25 9.90 13.63
N SER A 195 7.36 8.68 13.11
CA SER A 195 8.62 7.96 13.08
C SER A 195 8.86 7.25 11.75
N MET A 196 10.14 7.05 11.47
CA MET A 196 10.61 6.08 10.51
C MET A 196 11.51 5.10 11.26
N GLN A 197 11.06 3.85 11.35
CA GLN A 197 11.85 2.79 11.98
C GLN A 197 12.81 2.18 10.98
N ILE A 198 14.07 2.02 11.40
CA ILE A 198 15.16 1.56 10.53
C ILE A 198 16.01 0.49 11.21
N GLY A 199 16.22 -0.59 10.46
CA GLY A 199 17.06 -1.72 10.84
C GLY A 199 18.22 -1.92 9.86
N PRO A 200 19.29 -2.63 10.26
CA PRO A 200 19.74 -2.74 11.65
C PRO A 200 20.21 -1.37 12.16
N GLY A 201 19.83 -0.99 13.36
CA GLY A 201 20.25 0.23 14.01
C GLY A 201 21.77 0.34 14.21
N MET A 202 22.25 1.50 14.65
CA MET A 202 23.67 1.72 14.88
C MET A 202 24.22 0.80 15.97
N PRO A 203 25.49 0.37 15.88
CA PRO A 203 26.13 -0.35 16.96
C PRO A 203 26.22 0.50 18.22
N ASP A 204 26.10 -0.14 19.38
CA ASP A 204 26.04 0.48 20.71
C ASP A 204 27.12 1.50 20.98
N GLU A 205 28.34 1.21 20.54
CA GLU A 205 29.44 2.14 20.72
C GLU A 205 29.09 3.48 20.08
N PHE A 206 28.53 3.54 18.87
CA PHE A 206 28.22 4.76 18.13
C PHE A 206 27.02 5.56 18.64
N ARG A 207 26.29 5.07 19.65
CA ARG A 207 25.08 5.70 20.20
C ARG A 207 25.42 6.78 21.23
N GLN A 208 24.59 7.82 21.32
CA GLN A 208 24.58 8.72 22.48
C GLN A 208 23.88 8.01 23.64
N LEU A 209 24.60 7.82 24.75
CA LEU A 209 23.99 7.48 26.03
C LEU A 209 23.94 8.78 26.86
N HIS A 210 22.75 9.15 27.36
CA HIS A 210 22.48 10.41 28.08
C HIS A 210 23.53 10.78 29.15
N ASP A 211 24.22 9.80 29.75
CA ASP A 211 25.23 10.02 30.80
C ASP A 211 26.70 10.08 30.35
N LYS A 212 27.02 9.94 29.04
CA LYS A 212 28.42 9.83 28.56
C LYS A 212 28.76 10.66 27.32
N GLU A 213 27.92 11.63 26.96
CA GLU A 213 28.05 12.42 25.72
C GLU A 213 29.42 13.09 25.54
N ALA A 214 29.96 13.69 26.61
CA ALA A 214 31.25 14.40 26.57
C ALA A 214 32.45 13.47 26.28
N TYR A 215 32.39 12.21 26.73
CA TYR A 215 33.44 11.21 26.48
C TYR A 215 33.44 10.77 25.02
N TYR A 216 32.27 10.43 24.47
CA TYR A 216 32.15 9.95 23.09
C TYR A 216 32.38 11.05 22.05
N LYS A 217 31.94 12.30 22.33
CA LYS A 217 32.28 13.47 21.51
C LYS A 217 33.80 13.64 21.36
N LYS A 218 34.54 13.49 22.47
CA LYS A 218 36.01 13.61 22.50
C LYS A 218 36.71 12.50 21.70
N LEU A 219 36.12 11.31 21.63
CA LEU A 219 36.68 10.16 20.91
C LEU A 219 36.41 10.22 19.40
N ARG A 220 35.25 10.74 18.98
CA ARG A 220 34.74 10.63 17.59
C ARG A 220 34.70 11.91 16.78
N GLY A 221 34.61 13.06 17.44
CA GLY A 221 34.48 14.37 16.78
C GLY A 221 33.05 14.78 16.40
N TYR A 222 32.01 13.97 16.65
CA TYR A 222 30.60 14.32 16.41
C TYR A 222 29.69 13.89 17.57
N LYS A 223 28.54 14.56 17.72
CA LYS A 223 27.61 14.39 18.86
C LYS A 223 26.51 13.35 18.57
N SER A 224 25.78 13.43 17.45
CA SER A 224 24.77 12.43 17.04
C SER A 224 25.20 11.67 15.78
N TRP A 225 24.51 10.57 15.50
CA TRP A 225 24.80 9.61 14.43
C TRP A 225 23.95 9.87 13.18
N TYR A 226 22.69 10.27 13.35
CA TYR A 226 21.89 10.86 12.27
C TYR A 226 21.94 12.37 12.34
N GLN A 227 22.14 13.01 11.18
CA GLN A 227 22.29 14.45 11.05
C GLN A 227 21.46 14.95 9.86
N GLY A 228 21.16 16.25 9.85
CA GLY A 228 20.41 16.88 8.77
C GLY A 228 18.91 16.61 8.81
N MET A 229 18.39 16.14 9.95
CA MET A 229 16.96 16.10 10.23
C MET A 229 16.40 17.54 10.13
N ARG A 230 15.20 17.72 9.55
CA ARG A 230 14.60 19.04 9.27
C ARG A 230 13.31 19.21 10.06
N TYR A 231 13.18 20.30 10.82
CA TYR A 231 12.04 20.53 11.70
C TYR A 231 11.37 21.87 11.40
N GLY A 232 10.06 21.88 11.21
CA GLY A 232 9.26 23.05 10.86
C GLY A 232 8.33 23.48 11.99
N ALA A 233 8.05 24.77 12.06
CA ALA A 233 7.12 25.31 13.05
C ALA A 233 5.69 24.88 12.76
N ASN A 234 4.97 24.44 13.79
CA ASN A 234 3.54 24.17 13.70
C ASN A 234 2.77 25.47 13.97
N ASN A 235 2.31 26.11 12.91
CA ASN A 235 1.64 27.40 12.98
C ASN A 235 0.16 27.33 13.39
N LEU A 236 -0.36 26.15 13.74
CA LEU A 236 -1.69 26.01 14.30
C LEU A 236 -1.76 26.46 15.77
N CYS A 237 -0.62 26.53 16.48
CA CYS A 237 -0.58 27.02 17.86
C CYS A 237 -0.45 28.54 17.91
N ALA A 238 -0.92 29.12 19.01
CA ALA A 238 -0.67 30.53 19.31
C ALA A 238 0.84 30.81 19.42
N SER A 239 1.24 32.00 18.97
CA SER A 239 2.61 32.50 19.14
C SER A 239 2.88 32.84 20.60
N ASP A 240 4.06 32.45 21.07
CA ASP A 240 4.66 32.81 22.35
C ASP A 240 5.99 33.53 22.09
N ASN A 241 6.13 34.71 22.68
CA ASN A 241 7.35 35.50 22.52
C ASN A 241 8.56 34.83 23.18
N ASP A 242 8.34 33.98 24.18
CA ASP A 242 9.41 33.26 24.88
C ASP A 242 9.94 32.08 24.04
N GLU A 243 9.23 31.67 22.99
CA GLU A 243 9.65 30.61 22.05
C GLU A 243 10.26 31.17 20.75
N LEU A 244 10.33 32.51 20.58
CA LEU A 244 10.86 33.16 19.38
C LEU A 244 12.37 32.96 19.25
N GLN A 245 12.79 32.59 18.04
CA GLN A 245 14.20 32.47 17.67
C GLN A 245 14.55 33.29 16.44
N THR A 246 15.83 33.61 16.32
CA THR A 246 16.41 34.15 15.08
C THR A 246 17.52 33.23 14.59
N PHE A 247 17.62 33.05 13.27
CA PHE A 247 18.68 32.24 12.68
C PHE A 247 20.08 32.73 13.09
N SER A 248 20.29 34.05 13.13
CA SER A 248 21.57 34.64 13.52
C SER A 248 22.00 34.22 14.93
N ALA A 249 21.09 34.23 15.91
CA ALA A 249 21.39 33.84 17.28
C ALA A 249 21.71 32.34 17.39
N ILE A 250 20.87 31.49 16.80
CA ILE A 250 21.07 30.03 16.87
C ILE A 250 22.32 29.60 16.11
N ASN A 251 22.58 30.16 14.93
CA ASN A 251 23.78 29.88 14.17
C ASN A 251 25.06 30.33 14.91
N ALA A 252 25.02 31.48 15.59
CA ALA A 252 26.13 31.93 16.42
C ALA A 252 26.39 30.99 17.61
N SER A 253 25.32 30.50 18.27
CA SER A 253 25.43 29.51 19.35
C SER A 253 26.06 28.20 18.87
N LEU A 254 25.57 27.64 17.77
CA LEU A 254 26.10 26.41 17.18
C LEU A 254 27.56 26.56 16.74
N THR A 255 27.91 27.70 16.12
CA THR A 255 29.29 28.00 15.68
C THR A 255 30.26 28.09 16.85
N LYS A 256 29.83 28.69 17.97
CA LYS A 256 30.63 28.75 19.21
C LYS A 256 30.84 27.36 19.82
N GLY A 257 29.91 26.44 19.55
CA GLY A 257 29.87 25.10 20.10
C GLY A 257 29.19 25.08 21.46
N ILE A 258 28.07 24.34 21.53
CA ILE A 258 27.28 24.19 22.76
C ILE A 258 28.03 23.27 23.73
N THR A 259 28.28 23.78 24.93
CA THR A 259 28.97 23.08 26.04
C THR A 259 28.06 22.84 27.25
N GLU A 260 26.88 23.45 27.23
CA GLU A 260 25.83 23.28 28.21
C GLU A 260 25.31 21.84 28.18
N ASN A 261 24.98 21.32 29.37
CA ASN A 261 24.50 19.94 29.52
C ASN A 261 23.00 19.77 29.20
N ALA A 262 22.29 20.86 28.91
CA ALA A 262 20.89 20.85 28.54
C ALA A 262 20.65 21.91 27.46
N CYS A 263 19.82 21.58 26.47
CA CYS A 263 19.36 22.54 25.47
C CYS A 263 18.34 23.51 26.08
N SER A 264 18.33 24.74 25.57
CA SER A 264 17.27 25.72 25.78
C SER A 264 16.99 26.43 24.45
N ILE A 265 15.89 27.18 24.39
CA ILE A 265 15.49 27.92 23.20
C ILE A 265 16.52 28.99 22.79
N ASP A 266 17.35 29.49 23.71
CA ASP A 266 18.36 30.50 23.39
C ASP A 266 19.63 29.92 22.75
N ILE A 267 19.92 28.65 23.03
CA ILE A 267 21.21 28.04 22.72
C ILE A 267 21.13 26.92 21.69
N CYS A 268 19.98 26.25 21.55
CA CYS A 268 19.77 25.17 20.60
C CYS A 268 18.69 25.54 19.57
N PRO A 269 18.68 24.90 18.38
CA PRO A 269 17.51 24.92 17.51
C PRO A 269 16.23 24.60 18.27
N ALA A 270 15.09 25.11 17.81
CA ALA A 270 13.80 24.89 18.46
C ALA A 270 13.40 23.41 18.50
N SER A 271 13.99 22.53 17.70
CA SER A 271 13.79 21.08 17.84
C SER A 271 14.61 20.42 18.96
N PHE A 272 15.53 21.16 19.58
CA PHE A 272 16.59 20.64 20.44
C PHE A 272 17.55 19.65 19.77
N ASP A 273 17.48 19.52 18.44
CA ASP A 273 18.47 18.80 17.65
C ASP A 273 19.56 19.76 17.18
N VAL A 274 20.72 19.71 17.84
CA VAL A 274 21.89 20.54 17.50
C VAL A 274 22.56 20.13 16.17
N ASN A 275 22.14 19.02 15.56
CA ASN A 275 22.63 18.54 14.26
C ASN A 275 21.54 18.61 13.17
N ALA A 276 20.42 19.30 13.46
CA ALA A 276 19.38 19.57 12.47
C ALA A 276 19.93 20.43 11.31
N ASP A 277 19.33 20.26 10.14
CA ASP A 277 19.52 21.18 9.02
C ASP A 277 18.85 22.54 9.38
N LEU A 278 19.61 23.63 9.25
CA LEU A 278 19.13 25.01 9.45
C LEU A 278 19.06 25.79 8.13
N GLY A 279 19.13 25.11 6.99
CA GLY A 279 18.95 25.71 5.68
C GLY A 279 17.57 26.33 5.50
N PHE A 280 17.37 27.00 4.37
CA PHE A 280 16.05 27.50 4.02
C PHE A 280 15.06 26.35 3.84
N MET A 281 13.85 26.56 4.35
CA MET A 281 12.72 25.68 4.17
C MET A 281 12.25 25.80 2.72
N ASP A 282 12.39 24.71 1.99
CA ASP A 282 12.06 24.62 0.56
C ASP A 282 12.72 25.79 -0.23
N ASN A 283 12.06 26.35 -1.23
CA ASN A 283 12.53 27.55 -1.94
C ASN A 283 12.07 28.86 -1.25
N GLY A 284 11.84 28.80 0.06
CA GLY A 284 11.27 29.88 0.88
C GLY A 284 12.32 30.78 1.55
N THR A 285 11.86 31.53 2.56
CA THR A 285 12.70 32.45 3.36
C THR A 285 12.79 32.08 4.84
N GLU A 286 11.96 31.13 5.28
CA GLU A 286 12.02 30.58 6.63
C GLU A 286 13.14 29.54 6.72
N HIS A 287 13.69 29.35 7.91
CA HIS A 287 14.74 28.36 8.15
C HIS A 287 14.16 27.13 8.83
N TRP A 288 14.64 25.95 8.44
CA TRP A 288 14.44 24.74 9.25
C TRP A 288 15.05 24.93 10.65
N GLY A 289 14.46 24.32 11.67
CA GLY A 289 14.97 24.28 13.04
C GLY A 289 14.95 25.60 13.80
N VAL A 290 14.47 26.70 13.21
CA VAL A 290 14.40 28.03 13.84
C VAL A 290 12.94 28.46 13.99
N ASN A 291 12.51 28.71 15.22
CA ASN A 291 11.13 29.13 15.49
C ASN A 291 10.95 30.66 15.32
N THR A 292 10.90 31.14 14.08
CA THR A 292 10.76 32.59 13.80
C THR A 292 9.40 33.17 14.19
N ASN A 293 8.38 32.31 14.35
CA ASN A 293 7.01 32.71 14.65
C ASN A 293 6.63 32.50 16.12
N GLY A 294 7.50 31.86 16.92
CA GLY A 294 7.24 31.56 18.33
C GLY A 294 6.07 30.59 18.52
N THR A 295 5.71 29.83 17.51
CA THR A 295 4.58 28.88 17.58
C THR A 295 5.06 27.54 18.15
N CYS A 296 4.17 26.55 18.28
CA CYS A 296 4.62 25.25 18.78
C CYS A 296 5.59 24.60 17.79
N PHE A 297 6.59 23.92 18.33
CA PHE A 297 7.69 23.39 17.53
C PHE A 297 7.92 21.91 17.88
N PRO A 298 8.11 21.03 16.87
CA PRO A 298 8.39 19.63 17.08
C PRO A 298 9.79 19.45 17.69
N ARG A 299 9.89 18.61 18.73
CA ARG A 299 11.15 18.28 19.40
C ARG A 299 11.68 16.94 18.88
N MET A 300 13.00 16.80 18.80
CA MET A 300 13.64 15.55 18.45
C MET A 300 13.28 14.47 19.48
N ASN A 301 12.82 13.32 19.00
CA ASN A 301 12.59 12.13 19.81
C ASN A 301 13.55 11.05 19.30
N ALA A 302 14.75 10.99 19.88
CA ALA A 302 15.72 9.97 19.50
C ALA A 302 15.42 8.66 20.25
N TYR A 303 14.91 7.65 19.54
CA TYR A 303 14.72 6.32 20.10
C TYR A 303 15.92 5.43 19.79
N THR A 304 16.62 5.01 20.85
CA THR A 304 17.52 3.85 20.77
C THR A 304 16.65 2.61 20.91
N GLY A 305 16.29 1.98 19.79
CA GLY A 305 15.20 1.03 19.79
C GLY A 305 15.47 -0.28 20.53
N ALA A 306 14.46 -1.15 20.51
CA ALA A 306 14.54 -2.49 21.09
C ALA A 306 15.49 -3.37 20.26
N TYR A 307 16.08 -4.36 20.92
CA TYR A 307 16.80 -5.42 20.24
C TYR A 307 15.79 -6.42 19.69
N LEU A 308 15.76 -6.59 18.37
CA LEU A 308 15.09 -7.71 17.74
C LEU A 308 16.01 -8.91 17.78
N CYS A 309 15.46 -9.98 18.32
CA CYS A 309 16.16 -11.23 18.51
C CYS A 309 15.31 -12.37 17.91
N ASP A 310 15.98 -13.34 17.32
CA ASP A 310 15.33 -14.61 17.02
C ASP A 310 14.91 -15.34 18.30
N ALA A 311 13.88 -16.17 18.19
CA ALA A 311 13.37 -16.98 19.29
C ALA A 311 14.49 -17.86 19.84
N GLY A 312 14.94 -17.53 21.06
CA GLY A 312 15.96 -18.27 21.78
C GLY A 312 17.37 -17.70 21.80
N ASN A 313 17.55 -16.50 21.27
CA ASN A 313 18.79 -15.79 21.41
C ASN A 313 19.04 -15.43 22.89
N THR A 314 20.12 -15.96 23.45
CA THR A 314 20.48 -15.76 24.87
C THR A 314 21.36 -14.53 25.10
N ALA A 315 21.51 -13.66 24.10
CA ALA A 315 22.30 -12.45 24.26
C ALA A 315 21.70 -11.54 25.35
N PRO A 316 22.51 -10.91 26.22
CA PRO A 316 22.02 -10.13 27.37
C PRO A 316 21.09 -8.96 27.05
N LYS A 317 21.00 -8.55 25.79
CA LYS A 317 20.18 -7.43 25.32
C LYS A 317 18.89 -7.85 24.64
N CYS A 318 18.79 -9.11 24.26
CA CYS A 318 17.49 -9.72 24.08
C CYS A 318 16.85 -9.69 25.47
N THR A 319 15.63 -9.17 25.59
CA THR A 319 14.78 -9.43 26.77
C THR A 319 14.89 -10.92 27.10
N GLU A 320 14.82 -11.31 28.39
CA GLU A 320 14.83 -12.73 28.84
C GLU A 320 13.66 -13.52 28.24
N SER A 321 13.66 -13.68 26.92
CA SER A 321 12.92 -14.63 26.13
C SER A 321 13.79 -15.86 26.22
N GLY A 322 13.35 -16.80 27.02
CA GLY A 322 14.07 -18.05 27.18
C GLY A 322 14.36 -18.66 25.80
N GLY A 323 15.57 -19.23 25.69
CA GLY A 323 16.06 -20.09 24.61
C GLY A 323 15.06 -21.05 23.92
N SER A 324 14.77 -20.87 22.63
CA SER A 324 14.48 -21.96 21.68
C SER A 324 15.71 -22.24 20.78
N THR A 325 15.91 -23.49 20.38
CA THR A 325 17.15 -23.99 19.76
C THR A 325 17.00 -24.39 18.28
N SER A 326 16.09 -23.80 17.52
CA SER A 326 16.01 -24.09 16.08
C SER A 326 17.09 -23.31 15.32
N ALA A 327 18.15 -24.03 14.95
CA ALA A 327 19.40 -23.57 14.36
C ALA A 327 19.31 -22.96 12.94
N ALA A 328 18.38 -22.04 12.69
CA ALA A 328 18.40 -21.18 11.50
C ALA A 328 19.00 -19.81 11.89
N SER A 329 20.33 -19.79 12.10
CA SER A 329 21.17 -18.61 12.39
C SER A 329 20.62 -17.62 13.41
N SER A 330 21.16 -17.63 14.64
CA SER A 330 20.83 -16.61 15.65
C SER A 330 21.11 -15.20 15.14
N PHE A 331 20.12 -14.31 15.18
CA PHE A 331 20.30 -12.89 14.91
C PHE A 331 19.89 -12.05 16.12
N MET A 332 20.69 -11.04 16.40
CA MET A 332 20.35 -9.97 17.32
C MET A 332 20.72 -8.68 16.62
N TYR A 333 19.74 -7.85 16.27
CA TYR A 333 19.99 -6.50 15.79
C TYR A 333 19.10 -5.51 16.52
N GLN A 334 19.67 -4.38 16.89
CA GLN A 334 18.90 -3.29 17.44
C GLN A 334 18.13 -2.61 16.30
N MET A 335 16.92 -2.13 16.56
CA MET A 335 16.25 -1.20 15.66
C MET A 335 16.45 0.23 16.13
N ASP A 336 16.30 1.17 15.22
CA ASP A 336 16.31 2.58 15.49
C ASP A 336 15.05 3.25 14.99
N ALA A 337 14.66 4.36 15.60
CA ALA A 337 13.63 5.22 15.03
C ALA A 337 14.12 6.65 14.91
N LEU A 338 13.98 7.18 13.70
CA LEU A 338 14.08 8.60 13.43
C LEU A 338 12.70 9.20 13.64
N SER A 339 12.54 9.92 14.75
CA SER A 339 11.23 10.44 15.16
C SER A 339 11.29 11.85 15.69
N SER A 340 10.13 12.49 15.67
CA SER A 340 9.89 13.76 16.33
C SER A 340 8.57 13.73 17.08
N ASN A 341 8.56 14.34 18.27
CA ASN A 341 7.36 14.56 19.05
C ASN A 341 6.86 15.99 18.84
N TRP A 342 5.56 16.15 18.68
CA TRP A 342 4.92 17.46 18.77
C TRP A 342 3.72 17.42 19.73
N GLY A 343 3.40 18.57 20.32
CA GLY A 343 2.22 18.69 21.16
C GLY A 343 0.93 18.50 20.36
N ILE A 344 0.01 17.69 20.88
CA ILE A 344 -1.33 17.51 20.30
C ILE A 344 -2.20 18.71 20.69
N GLN A 345 -2.87 19.29 19.70
CA GLN A 345 -3.88 20.32 19.94
C GLN A 345 -5.21 19.69 20.30
N LEU A 346 -6.01 20.39 21.12
CA LEU A 346 -7.34 19.93 21.49
C LEU A 346 -8.24 19.64 20.26
N ALA A 347 -8.01 20.34 19.14
CA ALA A 347 -8.68 20.10 17.87
C ALA A 347 -8.56 18.66 17.38
N ALA A 348 -7.44 17.97 17.61
CA ALA A 348 -7.27 16.57 17.20
C ALA A 348 -8.26 15.62 17.87
N TYR A 349 -8.84 16.01 19.02
CA TYR A 349 -9.83 15.23 19.76
C TYR A 349 -11.27 15.70 19.53
N LEU A 350 -11.45 16.97 19.14
CA LEU A 350 -12.76 17.62 19.05
C LEU A 350 -13.25 17.83 17.63
N ASP A 351 -12.34 17.82 16.65
CA ASP A 351 -12.62 18.08 15.25
C ASP A 351 -11.75 17.18 14.36
N TRP A 352 -11.94 17.29 13.05
CA TRP A 352 -11.16 16.61 12.03
C TRP A 352 -9.87 17.35 11.76
N VAL A 353 -8.75 16.62 11.83
CA VAL A 353 -7.42 17.12 11.51
C VAL A 353 -6.84 16.32 10.34
N THR A 354 -6.19 17.02 9.42
CA THR A 354 -5.56 16.47 8.23
C THR A 354 -4.08 16.21 8.50
N TYR A 355 -3.68 14.96 8.36
CA TYR A 355 -2.31 14.47 8.50
C TYR A 355 -1.80 14.04 7.13
N THR A 356 -0.58 14.44 6.80
CA THR A 356 0.04 14.14 5.51
C THR A 356 1.41 13.52 5.72
N VAL A 357 1.69 12.45 4.98
CA VAL A 357 3.05 11.95 4.76
C VAL A 357 3.38 12.03 3.28
N GLU A 358 4.43 12.78 2.96
CA GLU A 358 5.03 12.83 1.64
C GLU A 358 6.34 12.04 1.66
N TRP A 359 6.43 11.02 0.80
CA TRP A 359 7.57 10.12 0.72
C TRP A 359 8.09 10.07 -0.71
N ILE A 360 9.37 10.42 -0.88
CA ILE A 360 10.10 10.27 -2.13
C ILE A 360 11.17 9.20 -1.93
N PRO A 361 11.16 8.10 -2.69
CA PRO A 361 12.20 7.07 -2.63
C PRO A 361 13.51 7.53 -3.28
N GLY A 362 14.57 6.76 -3.06
CA GLY A 362 15.89 6.99 -3.66
C GLY A 362 16.83 7.87 -2.84
N ASN A 363 18.09 7.97 -3.30
CA ASN A 363 19.19 8.59 -2.55
C ASN A 363 19.06 10.10 -2.30
N GLU A 364 18.26 10.80 -3.11
CA GLU A 364 17.94 12.24 -2.97
C GLU A 364 16.50 12.45 -2.48
N GLY A 365 15.84 11.38 -2.04
CA GLY A 365 14.47 11.39 -1.54
C GLY A 365 14.35 11.92 -0.11
N TYR A 366 13.16 11.78 0.46
CA TYR A 366 12.84 12.16 1.83
C TYR A 366 11.54 11.53 2.29
N VAL A 367 11.30 11.52 3.61
CA VAL A 367 9.95 11.39 4.18
C VAL A 367 9.64 12.66 4.95
N ARG A 368 8.48 13.27 4.71
CA ARG A 368 8.03 14.53 5.32
C ARG A 368 6.63 14.37 5.90
N TRP A 369 6.45 14.87 7.11
CA TRP A 369 5.19 14.90 7.83
C TRP A 369 4.64 16.32 7.88
N GLU A 370 3.34 16.45 7.65
CA GLU A 370 2.60 17.70 7.76
C GLU A 370 1.30 17.51 8.52
N VAL A 371 0.83 18.58 9.17
CA VAL A 371 -0.51 18.68 9.74
C VAL A 371 -1.13 19.95 9.21
N GLU A 372 -2.35 19.85 8.67
CA GLU A 372 -3.07 20.96 8.04
C GLU A 372 -2.22 21.70 6.99
N GLY A 373 -1.38 20.96 6.25
CA GLY A 373 -0.49 21.51 5.22
C GLY A 373 0.72 22.29 5.75
N HIS A 374 0.98 22.26 7.07
CA HIS A 374 2.18 22.82 7.67
C HIS A 374 3.24 21.74 7.89
N PRO A 375 4.49 21.91 7.39
CA PRO A 375 5.55 20.96 7.65
C PRO A 375 5.92 20.92 9.12
N LEU A 376 6.13 19.71 9.61
CA LEU A 376 6.50 19.47 10.98
C LEU A 376 7.89 18.88 11.05
N TYR A 377 8.10 17.80 10.31
CA TYR A 377 9.36 17.10 10.34
C TYR A 377 9.66 16.47 8.98
N GLU A 378 10.94 16.43 8.59
CA GLU A 378 11.41 15.81 7.36
C GLU A 378 12.73 15.05 7.64
N ILE A 379 12.80 13.83 7.12
CA ILE A 379 13.98 12.98 7.06
C ILE A 379 14.48 12.97 5.62
N PRO A 380 15.50 13.77 5.28
CA PRO A 380 16.19 13.61 4.00
C PRO A 380 16.83 12.23 3.89
N ALA A 381 16.85 11.64 2.70
CA ALA A 381 17.51 10.36 2.46
C ALA A 381 18.99 10.40 2.90
N SER A 382 19.67 11.52 2.71
CA SER A 382 21.06 11.74 3.15
C SER A 382 21.28 11.51 4.65
N THR A 383 20.27 11.70 5.50
CA THR A 383 20.34 11.40 6.93
C THR A 383 20.69 9.94 7.18
N VAL A 384 20.17 9.01 6.37
CA VAL A 384 20.39 7.57 6.53
C VAL A 384 21.38 6.97 5.52
N THR A 385 21.49 7.56 4.32
CA THR A 385 22.39 7.07 3.26
C THR A 385 23.81 7.63 3.39
N ASN A 386 23.98 8.80 4.01
CA ASN A 386 25.28 9.44 4.21
C ASN A 386 25.49 9.91 5.66
N PRO A 387 25.39 9.02 6.67
CA PRO A 387 25.69 9.37 8.04
C PRO A 387 27.18 9.76 8.16
N PRO A 388 27.54 10.61 9.15
CA PRO A 388 28.93 10.92 9.50
C PRO A 388 29.76 9.64 9.58
N GLN A 389 31.02 9.71 9.17
CA GLN A 389 31.93 8.56 9.17
C GLN A 389 33.14 8.86 10.06
N ASP A 390 33.62 7.84 10.77
CA ASP A 390 34.95 7.90 11.34
C ASP A 390 36.03 7.63 10.27
N ALA A 391 37.31 7.67 10.67
CA ALA A 391 38.42 7.44 9.74
C ALA A 391 38.39 6.04 9.10
N ALA A 392 37.73 5.07 9.73
CA ALA A 392 37.61 3.70 9.26
C ALA A 392 36.31 3.44 8.47
N GLN A 393 35.43 4.45 8.34
CA GLN A 393 34.13 4.35 7.69
C GLN A 393 33.24 3.23 8.24
N MET A 394 33.21 3.09 9.57
CA MET A 394 32.49 1.99 10.23
C MET A 394 30.97 2.20 10.34
N ASN A 395 30.47 3.41 10.09
CA ASN A 395 29.05 3.70 10.27
C ASN A 395 28.24 3.12 9.09
N PRO A 396 27.24 2.25 9.35
CA PRO A 396 26.47 1.62 8.30
C PRO A 396 25.71 2.67 7.48
N LYS A 397 25.95 2.67 6.17
CA LYS A 397 25.13 3.41 5.21
C LYS A 397 23.89 2.58 4.89
N LYS A 398 22.72 3.22 4.98
CA LYS A 398 21.44 2.58 4.67
C LYS A 398 21.00 2.96 3.26
N ILE A 399 19.96 2.29 2.79
CA ILE A 399 19.15 2.78 1.67
C ILE A 399 17.97 3.58 2.22
N MET A 400 17.43 4.47 1.40
CA MET A 400 16.15 5.10 1.71
C MET A 400 15.05 4.04 1.63
N ILE A 401 13.89 4.30 2.25
CA ILE A 401 12.73 3.41 2.08
C ILE A 401 12.34 3.41 0.61
N GLU A 402 12.36 2.22 0.02
CA GLU A 402 12.06 1.99 -1.40
C GLU A 402 11.02 0.89 -1.61
N GLU A 403 10.74 0.04 -0.63
CA GLU A 403 9.77 -1.04 -0.77
C GLU A 403 8.32 -0.52 -0.71
N PRO A 404 7.39 -1.04 -1.53
CA PRO A 404 5.98 -0.67 -1.44
C PRO A 404 5.40 -0.98 -0.07
N MET A 405 4.65 -0.03 0.48
CA MET A 405 4.02 -0.16 1.79
C MET A 405 2.50 -0.15 1.67
N TYR A 406 1.84 -0.83 2.61
CA TYR A 406 0.39 -0.79 2.83
C TYR A 406 0.09 0.03 4.09
N PHE A 407 -1.17 0.42 4.26
CA PHE A 407 -1.62 1.15 5.45
C PHE A 407 -2.12 0.21 6.53
N ILE A 408 -1.85 0.58 7.78
CA ILE A 408 -2.47 0.03 8.98
C ILE A 408 -3.12 1.19 9.73
N PHE A 409 -4.34 0.97 10.22
CA PHE A 409 -5.00 1.80 11.21
C PHE A 409 -5.31 0.94 12.43
N ASN A 410 -4.82 1.32 13.60
CA ASN A 410 -5.14 0.67 14.86
C ASN A 410 -5.24 1.69 16.00
N VAL A 411 -5.78 1.22 17.13
CA VAL A 411 -5.60 1.87 18.43
C VAL A 411 -4.97 0.85 19.34
N ALA A 412 -3.71 1.08 19.71
CA ALA A 412 -2.94 0.19 20.57
C ALA A 412 -2.86 0.72 22.01
N LEU A 413 -2.82 -0.19 23.00
CA LEU A 413 -2.92 0.15 24.42
C LEU A 413 -1.92 -0.67 25.26
N SER A 414 -0.69 -0.19 25.40
CA SER A 414 0.35 -0.90 26.17
C SER A 414 0.56 -0.38 27.60
N SER A 415 0.83 -1.33 28.50
CA SER A 415 1.32 -1.03 29.85
C SER A 415 2.67 -0.32 29.87
N SER A 416 3.52 -0.54 28.86
CA SER A 416 4.81 0.14 28.72
C SER A 416 4.68 1.64 28.42
N TRP A 417 3.52 2.05 27.87
CA TRP A 417 3.16 3.45 27.65
C TRP A 417 2.32 4.01 28.81
N GLY A 418 2.17 3.24 29.90
CA GLY A 418 1.34 3.64 31.03
C GLY A 418 -0.17 3.60 30.74
N SER A 419 -0.62 2.97 29.65
CA SER A 419 -2.04 2.68 29.43
C SER A 419 -2.44 1.53 30.35
N ARG A 420 -3.38 1.75 31.27
CA ARG A 420 -4.01 0.68 32.06
C ARG A 420 -5.30 1.20 32.69
N PRO A 421 -6.38 0.40 32.76
CA PRO A 421 -7.55 0.82 33.52
C PRO A 421 -7.18 1.02 35.00
N PRO A 422 -7.74 2.01 35.70
CA PRO A 422 -7.26 2.42 37.03
C PRO A 422 -7.16 1.30 38.08
N ASN A 423 -8.07 0.31 38.07
CA ASN A 423 -8.07 -0.81 39.03
C ASN A 423 -8.00 -2.20 38.34
N ALA A 424 -7.39 -2.25 37.16
CA ALA A 424 -7.22 -3.45 36.33
C ALA A 424 -6.57 -4.63 37.08
N GLY A 425 -7.19 -5.81 37.00
CA GLY A 425 -6.71 -7.04 37.66
C GLY A 425 -7.10 -7.18 39.13
N PHE A 426 -7.83 -6.19 39.70
CA PHE A 426 -8.26 -6.22 41.10
C PHE A 426 -9.78 -6.09 41.26
N SER A 427 -10.38 -5.03 40.68
CA SER A 427 -11.80 -4.71 40.90
C SER A 427 -12.46 -4.06 39.67
N GLY A 428 -12.02 -4.45 38.47
CA GLY A 428 -12.41 -3.84 37.20
C GLY A 428 -11.91 -2.39 37.06
N CYS A 429 -12.36 -1.63 36.07
CA CYS A 429 -11.91 -0.24 35.92
C CYS A 429 -12.30 0.64 37.12
N TYR A 430 -13.56 0.55 37.55
CA TYR A 430 -14.19 1.47 38.51
C TYR A 430 -13.75 1.30 39.97
N GLY A 431 -13.22 0.14 40.35
CA GLY A 431 -12.92 -0.17 41.75
C GLY A 431 -14.16 -0.05 42.65
N ASP A 432 -14.06 0.75 43.72
CA ASP A 432 -15.16 0.98 44.66
C ASP A 432 -16.10 2.13 44.28
N ARG A 433 -15.90 2.77 43.11
CA ARG A 433 -16.64 3.91 42.58
C ARG A 433 -16.60 5.20 43.41
N LYS A 434 -15.74 5.31 44.43
CA LYS A 434 -15.63 6.54 45.25
C LYS A 434 -14.73 7.59 44.64
N ASP A 435 -13.75 7.19 43.83
CA ASP A 435 -12.83 8.12 43.20
C ASP A 435 -13.42 8.73 41.93
N LYS A 436 -13.60 10.06 41.94
CA LYS A 436 -14.21 10.78 40.81
C LYS A 436 -13.35 10.75 39.56
N LYS A 437 -12.02 10.72 39.69
CA LYS A 437 -11.10 10.69 38.54
C LYS A 437 -11.13 9.32 37.87
N THR A 438 -11.10 8.25 38.65
CA THR A 438 -11.30 6.87 38.18
C THR A 438 -12.62 6.74 37.45
N ASN A 439 -13.73 7.19 38.05
CA ASN A 439 -15.03 7.11 37.40
C ASN A 439 -15.03 7.85 36.05
N ALA A 440 -14.50 9.08 36.01
CA ALA A 440 -14.43 9.85 34.77
C ALA A 440 -13.58 9.18 33.68
N ILE A 441 -12.46 8.53 34.04
CA ILE A 441 -11.63 7.76 33.09
C ILE A 441 -12.41 6.55 32.56
N CYS A 442 -13.07 5.80 33.44
CA CYS A 442 -13.83 4.62 33.04
C CYS A 442 -15.08 4.97 32.22
N ASP A 443 -15.76 6.07 32.56
CA ASP A 443 -16.93 6.58 31.85
C ASP A 443 -16.59 7.16 30.47
N ALA A 444 -15.31 7.38 30.16
CA ALA A 444 -14.88 7.85 28.85
C ALA A 444 -14.88 6.73 27.78
N PHE A 445 -14.91 5.46 28.19
CA PHE A 445 -15.03 4.32 27.29
C PHE A 445 -16.50 3.97 27.01
N PRO A 446 -16.84 3.49 25.79
CA PRO A 446 -15.94 3.28 24.65
C PRO A 446 -15.50 4.59 23.97
N MET A 447 -14.27 4.59 23.45
CA MET A 447 -13.68 5.71 22.71
C MET A 447 -13.53 5.34 21.23
N LYS A 448 -13.70 6.30 20.32
CA LYS A 448 -13.57 6.05 18.87
C LYS A 448 -12.51 6.94 18.25
N MET A 449 -11.53 6.33 17.59
CA MET A 449 -10.74 7.00 16.56
C MET A 449 -11.58 7.01 15.28
N LYS A 450 -11.66 8.13 14.58
CA LYS A 450 -12.46 8.27 13.36
C LYS A 450 -11.59 8.72 12.19
N ILE A 451 -11.90 8.23 11.00
CA ILE A 451 -11.26 8.64 9.75
C ILE A 451 -12.35 9.02 8.76
N ASP A 452 -12.31 10.26 8.31
CA ASP A 452 -13.21 10.82 7.30
C ASP A 452 -12.81 10.35 5.90
N TYR A 453 -11.53 10.50 5.56
CA TYR A 453 -11.00 9.95 4.32
C TYR A 453 -9.51 9.62 4.42
N ILE A 454 -9.06 8.75 3.51
CA ILE A 454 -7.66 8.60 3.11
C ILE A 454 -7.54 8.78 1.60
N ARG A 455 -6.49 9.48 1.16
CA ARG A 455 -6.19 9.72 -0.26
C ARG A 455 -4.70 9.58 -0.52
N VAL A 456 -4.34 8.94 -1.62
CA VAL A 456 -2.95 8.74 -2.05
C VAL A 456 -2.72 9.33 -3.42
N TYR A 457 -1.65 10.12 -3.54
CA TYR A 457 -1.27 10.87 -4.72
C TYR A 457 0.14 10.47 -5.16
N GLN A 458 0.36 10.28 -6.46
CA GLN A 458 1.67 9.93 -7.00
C GLN A 458 1.99 10.70 -8.29
N ASP A 459 3.28 10.85 -8.57
CA ASP A 459 3.78 11.02 -9.93
C ASP A 459 3.90 9.63 -10.59
N THR A 460 2.89 9.25 -11.37
CA THR A 460 2.83 7.93 -12.03
C THR A 460 3.90 7.72 -13.10
N SER A 461 4.74 8.73 -13.40
CA SER A 461 5.87 8.58 -14.32
C SER A 461 7.14 8.09 -13.63
N THR A 462 7.25 8.29 -12.31
CA THR A 462 8.44 7.94 -11.51
C THR A 462 8.14 7.01 -10.34
N MET A 463 6.87 6.88 -9.95
CA MET A 463 6.40 6.07 -8.82
C MET A 463 5.46 4.95 -9.29
N ALA A 464 5.27 3.95 -8.44
CA ALA A 464 4.41 2.81 -8.70
C ALA A 464 3.45 2.56 -7.52
N TYR A 465 2.29 1.97 -7.82
CA TYR A 465 1.39 1.40 -6.82
C TYR A 465 1.06 -0.06 -7.17
N GLY A 466 0.65 -0.82 -6.17
CA GLY A 466 0.58 -2.27 -6.16
C GLY A 466 1.63 -2.87 -5.23
N CYS A 467 1.31 -4.05 -4.67
CA CYS A 467 2.18 -4.73 -3.69
C CYS A 467 3.30 -5.57 -4.34
N ASP A 468 3.29 -5.71 -5.67
CA ASP A 468 4.23 -6.52 -6.45
C ASP A 468 4.76 -5.76 -7.67
N PRO A 469 5.37 -4.57 -7.51
CA PRO A 469 5.94 -3.84 -8.65
C PRO A 469 7.18 -4.55 -9.19
N GLU A 470 7.50 -4.29 -10.46
CA GLU A 470 8.67 -4.89 -11.13
C GLU A 470 10.00 -4.57 -10.41
N SER A 471 10.09 -3.41 -9.74
CA SER A 471 11.26 -3.01 -8.96
C SER A 471 11.44 -3.80 -7.67
N HIS A 472 10.34 -4.29 -7.07
CA HIS A 472 10.31 -4.97 -5.77
C HIS A 472 9.26 -6.10 -5.80
N PRO A 473 9.52 -7.21 -6.52
CA PRO A 473 8.57 -8.30 -6.63
C PRO A 473 8.46 -9.05 -5.29
N THR A 474 7.24 -9.19 -4.77
CA THR A 474 6.94 -9.85 -3.49
C THR A 474 6.01 -11.06 -3.66
N LYS A 475 5.24 -11.10 -4.74
CA LYS A 475 4.11 -12.02 -4.88
C LYS A 475 4.53 -13.49 -4.81
N GLN A 476 5.53 -13.89 -5.59
CA GLN A 476 5.97 -15.28 -5.62
C GLN A 476 6.50 -15.72 -4.25
N TRP A 477 7.21 -14.84 -3.54
CA TRP A 477 7.71 -15.15 -2.20
C TRP A 477 6.58 -15.38 -1.21
N ILE A 478 5.57 -14.51 -1.22
CA ILE A 478 4.38 -14.65 -0.35
C ILE A 478 3.61 -15.93 -0.69
N GLU A 479 3.43 -16.23 -1.98
CA GLU A 479 2.74 -17.47 -2.41
C GLU A 479 3.49 -18.73 -1.96
N ASP A 480 4.82 -18.74 -2.03
CA ASP A 480 5.66 -19.87 -1.62
C ASP A 480 5.75 -20.03 -0.09
N HIS A 481 5.40 -18.99 0.67
CA HIS A 481 5.48 -18.95 2.15
C HIS A 481 4.13 -18.55 2.78
N ILE A 482 3.01 -18.92 2.15
CA ILE A 482 1.68 -18.42 2.53
C ILE A 482 1.32 -18.69 4.00
N ASP A 483 1.81 -19.79 4.57
CA ASP A 483 1.59 -20.15 5.99
C ASP A 483 2.22 -19.14 6.98
N SER A 484 3.14 -18.28 6.53
CA SER A 484 3.70 -17.17 7.32
C SER A 484 2.91 -15.87 7.19
N TYR A 485 1.98 -15.80 6.23
CA TYR A 485 1.23 -14.58 5.87
C TYR A 485 -0.26 -14.69 6.12
N GLN A 486 -0.73 -15.83 6.63
CA GLN A 486 -2.12 -16.05 7.02
C GLN A 486 -2.23 -17.08 8.14
N ASP A 487 -3.34 -17.03 8.87
CA ASP A 487 -3.73 -18.05 9.84
C ASP A 487 -5.22 -18.41 9.68
N PHE A 488 -5.78 -19.19 10.60
CA PHE A 488 -7.18 -19.62 10.54
C PHE A 488 -8.19 -18.49 10.73
N ASP A 489 -7.80 -17.43 11.44
CA ASP A 489 -8.64 -16.28 11.76
C ASP A 489 -8.42 -15.13 10.75
N ASN A 490 -7.23 -15.07 10.13
CA ASN A 490 -6.76 -13.99 9.29
C ASN A 490 -6.25 -14.53 7.94
N LEU A 491 -7.18 -14.93 7.06
CA LEU A 491 -6.85 -15.49 5.74
C LEU A 491 -6.45 -14.43 4.71
N VAL A 492 -5.48 -14.76 3.84
CA VAL A 492 -5.20 -13.95 2.63
C VAL A 492 -6.25 -14.26 1.58
N VAL A 493 -7.22 -13.36 1.43
CA VAL A 493 -8.34 -13.50 0.50
C VAL A 493 -8.21 -12.50 -0.65
N GLU A 494 -8.22 -13.04 -1.87
CA GLU A 494 -8.28 -12.21 -3.07
C GLU A 494 -9.64 -11.51 -3.18
N VAL A 495 -9.63 -10.20 -3.41
CA VAL A 495 -10.84 -9.40 -3.59
C VAL A 495 -11.31 -9.48 -5.04
N ALA A 496 -12.59 -9.81 -5.23
CA ALA A 496 -13.30 -9.68 -6.50
C ALA A 496 -14.52 -8.76 -6.35
N GLY A 497 -14.40 -7.53 -6.83
CA GLY A 497 -15.42 -6.49 -6.71
C GLY A 497 -15.31 -5.72 -5.39
N LYS A 498 -16.45 -5.37 -4.81
CA LYS A 498 -16.62 -4.64 -3.54
C LYS A 498 -16.14 -3.18 -3.56
N ALA A 499 -15.62 -2.62 -4.65
CA ALA A 499 -15.42 -1.17 -4.71
C ALA A 499 -16.76 -0.41 -4.68
N PRO A 500 -16.82 0.78 -4.06
CA PRO A 500 -17.93 1.70 -4.23
C PRO A 500 -18.23 2.00 -5.71
N CYS A 501 -19.52 2.05 -6.05
CA CYS A 501 -19.96 2.33 -7.42
C CYS A 501 -21.28 3.10 -7.44
N ASN A 502 -21.46 3.90 -8.50
CA ASN A 502 -22.70 4.61 -8.78
C ASN A 502 -23.45 4.00 -9.98
N SER A 503 -22.72 3.31 -10.86
CA SER A 503 -23.28 2.62 -12.02
C SER A 503 -22.46 1.40 -12.41
N ASP A 504 -23.04 0.51 -13.22
CA ASP A 504 -22.30 -0.63 -13.77
C ASP A 504 -21.07 -0.22 -14.59
N ASP A 505 -21.01 1.02 -15.09
CA ASP A 505 -19.87 1.53 -15.86
C ASP A 505 -18.60 1.68 -14.98
N ASP A 506 -18.78 1.77 -13.65
CA ASP A 506 -17.71 1.78 -12.66
C ASP A 506 -17.17 0.38 -12.33
N CYS A 507 -17.90 -0.66 -12.74
CA CYS A 507 -17.61 -2.06 -12.44
C CYS A 507 -17.36 -2.89 -13.71
N THR A 508 -17.23 -2.22 -14.88
CA THR A 508 -17.04 -2.91 -16.15
C THR A 508 -15.93 -2.26 -16.97
N ILE A 509 -15.20 -3.07 -17.74
CA ILE A 509 -14.11 -2.57 -18.59
C ILE A 509 -14.61 -1.69 -19.75
N ALA A 510 -13.78 -0.73 -20.16
CA ALA A 510 -13.97 0.00 -21.40
C ALA A 510 -13.73 -0.94 -22.61
N SER A 511 -14.76 -1.26 -23.39
CA SER A 511 -14.63 -2.14 -24.55
C SER A 511 -14.09 -1.40 -25.77
N LYS A 512 -12.93 -1.82 -26.28
CA LYS A 512 -12.37 -1.38 -27.57
C LYS A 512 -12.77 -2.35 -28.69
N GLY A 513 -14.07 -2.50 -28.98
CA GLY A 513 -14.54 -3.46 -29.99
C GLY A 513 -16.05 -3.45 -30.24
N ALA A 514 -16.49 -4.28 -31.21
CA ALA A 514 -17.88 -4.34 -31.69
C ALA A 514 -18.88 -5.01 -30.73
N SER A 515 -18.42 -5.59 -29.62
CA SER A 515 -19.30 -6.18 -28.59
C SER A 515 -18.85 -5.72 -27.20
N PRO A 516 -19.72 -5.07 -26.43
CA PRO A 516 -19.39 -4.67 -25.07
C PRO A 516 -19.25 -5.92 -24.20
N VAL A 517 -18.08 -6.08 -23.58
CA VAL A 517 -17.84 -7.11 -22.58
C VAL A 517 -18.23 -6.53 -21.22
N ARG A 518 -19.24 -7.12 -20.58
CA ARG A 518 -19.61 -6.76 -19.21
C ARG A 518 -18.86 -7.65 -18.22
N THR A 519 -18.09 -7.03 -17.33
CA THR A 519 -17.22 -7.73 -16.38
C THR A 519 -17.70 -7.63 -14.93
N GLY A 520 -18.60 -6.69 -14.64
CA GLY A 520 -19.25 -6.56 -13.35
C GLY A 520 -20.50 -5.69 -13.40
N TYR A 521 -21.19 -5.63 -12.26
CA TYR A 521 -22.43 -4.90 -12.02
C TYR A 521 -22.29 -4.06 -10.76
N CYS A 522 -23.00 -2.94 -10.69
CA CYS A 522 -23.11 -2.15 -9.48
C CYS A 522 -24.36 -2.57 -8.69
N THR A 523 -24.17 -3.38 -7.65
CA THR A 523 -25.25 -3.89 -6.81
C THR A 523 -25.18 -3.23 -5.44
N ASN A 524 -26.26 -2.55 -5.02
CA ASN A 524 -26.32 -1.84 -3.74
C ASN A 524 -25.13 -0.89 -3.51
N GLY A 525 -24.68 -0.20 -4.56
CA GLY A 525 -23.53 0.72 -4.50
C GLY A 525 -22.17 0.04 -4.32
N ARG A 526 -22.05 -1.28 -4.58
CA ARG A 526 -20.77 -2.01 -4.58
C ARG A 526 -20.63 -2.83 -5.86
N CYS A 527 -19.42 -2.91 -6.39
CA CYS A 527 -19.15 -3.73 -7.56
C CYS A 527 -19.30 -5.22 -7.24
N GLU A 528 -19.95 -5.96 -8.13
CA GLU A 528 -20.05 -7.42 -8.11
C GLU A 528 -19.57 -7.96 -9.46
N CYS A 529 -18.56 -8.83 -9.44
CA CYS A 529 -17.99 -9.35 -10.68
C CYS A 529 -18.95 -10.33 -11.35
N ALA A 530 -19.06 -10.21 -12.68
CA ALA A 530 -20.00 -11.00 -13.47
C ALA A 530 -19.64 -12.50 -13.50
N SER A 531 -18.38 -12.85 -13.26
CA SER A 531 -17.88 -14.22 -13.20
C SER A 531 -16.56 -14.29 -12.42
N HIS A 532 -16.22 -15.50 -11.96
CA HIS A 532 -14.95 -15.83 -11.30
C HIS A 532 -13.71 -15.70 -12.20
N THR A 533 -13.85 -15.28 -13.46
CA THR A 533 -12.73 -14.96 -14.35
C THR A 533 -12.26 -13.52 -14.20
N TRP A 534 -13.05 -12.68 -13.53
CA TRP A 534 -12.79 -11.28 -13.26
C TRP A 534 -12.58 -11.06 -11.76
N THR A 535 -11.61 -10.21 -11.45
CA THR A 535 -11.16 -9.92 -10.09
C THR A 535 -10.79 -8.44 -9.96
N GLY A 536 -10.27 -8.08 -8.79
CA GLY A 536 -9.91 -6.72 -8.43
C GLY A 536 -11.11 -5.91 -7.99
N PRO A 537 -10.87 -4.72 -7.40
CA PRO A 537 -11.90 -3.90 -6.74
C PRO A 537 -13.09 -3.55 -7.66
N ARG A 538 -12.82 -3.35 -8.95
CA ARG A 538 -13.79 -2.92 -9.96
C ARG A 538 -14.09 -3.98 -11.03
N CYS A 539 -13.69 -5.23 -10.82
CA CYS A 539 -13.90 -6.31 -11.79
C CYS A 539 -13.25 -6.02 -13.15
N THR A 540 -12.11 -5.34 -13.14
CA THR A 540 -11.36 -4.93 -14.32
C THR A 540 -10.04 -5.66 -14.48
N GLU A 541 -9.79 -6.70 -13.68
CA GLU A 541 -8.62 -7.55 -13.78
C GLU A 541 -9.02 -8.99 -14.09
N THR A 542 -8.18 -9.71 -14.82
CA THR A 542 -8.36 -11.16 -15.01
C THR A 542 -7.81 -11.93 -13.81
N THR A 543 -8.50 -12.97 -13.36
CA THR A 543 -7.94 -13.91 -12.37
C THR A 543 -6.70 -14.61 -12.93
N SER A 544 -5.66 -14.79 -12.11
CA SER A 544 -4.50 -15.60 -12.48
C SER A 544 -4.89 -17.08 -12.53
N VAL A 545 -4.79 -17.70 -13.70
CA VAL A 545 -5.14 -19.11 -13.86
C VAL A 545 -3.96 -19.98 -13.41
N LYS A 546 -4.12 -20.71 -12.30
CA LYS A 546 -3.21 -21.82 -11.96
C LYS A 546 -3.46 -22.96 -12.95
N ALA A 547 -2.41 -23.65 -13.38
CA ALA A 547 -2.50 -24.74 -14.37
C ALA A 547 -3.47 -25.89 -13.98
N ASN A 548 -3.86 -25.98 -12.71
CA ASN A 548 -4.75 -27.02 -12.18
C ASN A 548 -6.18 -26.56 -11.87
N ASP A 549 -6.52 -25.28 -12.08
CA ASP A 549 -7.89 -24.81 -11.86
C ASP A 549 -8.80 -25.28 -12.99
N LYS A 550 -9.83 -26.07 -12.62
CA LYS A 550 -10.85 -26.55 -13.55
C LYS A 550 -11.80 -25.42 -13.90
N GLN A 551 -11.48 -24.67 -14.95
CA GLN A 551 -12.44 -23.73 -15.53
C GLN A 551 -13.35 -24.42 -16.55
N TYR A 552 -14.66 -24.19 -16.42
CA TYR A 552 -15.66 -24.61 -17.40
C TYR A 552 -15.55 -23.73 -18.65
N GLY A 553 -14.80 -24.25 -19.62
CA GLY A 553 -14.66 -23.80 -21.01
C GLY A 553 -13.88 -24.89 -21.75
N PRO A 554 -14.03 -25.04 -23.08
CA PRO A 554 -13.22 -26.01 -23.80
C PRO A 554 -11.74 -25.68 -23.55
N PRO A 555 -10.92 -26.64 -23.10
CA PRO A 555 -9.50 -26.44 -22.85
C PRO A 555 -8.88 -25.64 -24.00
N LEU A 556 -7.97 -24.70 -23.73
CA LEU A 556 -7.35 -23.91 -24.81
C LEU A 556 -6.78 -24.82 -25.91
N GLN A 557 -6.27 -25.99 -25.55
CA GLN A 557 -5.84 -27.05 -26.47
C GLN A 557 -6.97 -27.62 -27.34
N LEU A 558 -8.16 -27.82 -26.76
CA LEU A 558 -9.35 -28.25 -27.50
C LEU A 558 -9.83 -27.14 -28.45
N SER A 559 -9.80 -25.88 -28.01
CA SER A 559 -10.16 -24.72 -28.84
C SER A 559 -9.19 -24.53 -30.01
N ILE A 560 -7.89 -24.69 -29.78
CA ILE A 560 -6.85 -24.69 -30.83
C ILE A 560 -7.04 -25.89 -31.76
N ALA A 561 -7.30 -27.09 -31.24
CA ALA A 561 -7.56 -28.28 -32.06
C ALA A 561 -8.78 -28.09 -32.97
N VAL A 562 -9.87 -27.52 -32.45
CA VAL A 562 -11.06 -27.18 -33.25
C VAL A 562 -10.72 -26.15 -34.32
N ALA A 563 -9.98 -25.08 -33.98
CA ALA A 563 -9.55 -24.09 -34.97
C ALA A 563 -8.69 -24.70 -36.09
N VAL A 564 -7.76 -25.60 -35.75
CA VAL A 564 -6.94 -26.34 -36.72
C VAL A 564 -7.80 -27.23 -37.61
N VAL A 565 -8.77 -27.95 -37.04
CA VAL A 565 -9.70 -28.79 -37.81
C VAL A 565 -10.53 -27.93 -38.78
N VAL A 566 -11.00 -26.75 -38.36
CA VAL A 566 -11.74 -25.82 -39.23
C VAL A 566 -10.86 -25.30 -40.36
N VAL A 567 -9.61 -24.91 -40.09
CA VAL A 567 -8.67 -24.47 -41.12
C VAL A 567 -8.38 -25.60 -42.12
N LEU A 568 -8.13 -26.82 -41.63
CA LEU A 568 -7.88 -28.00 -42.48
C LEU A 568 -9.09 -28.38 -43.31
N ALA A 569 -10.30 -28.34 -42.73
CA ALA A 569 -11.55 -28.56 -43.43
C ALA A 569 -11.70 -27.53 -44.56
N THR A 570 -11.48 -26.24 -44.28
CA THR A 570 -11.59 -25.15 -45.25
C THR A 570 -10.59 -25.30 -46.40
N LEU A 571 -9.33 -25.66 -46.09
CA LEU A 571 -8.31 -25.96 -47.11
C LEU A 571 -8.68 -27.20 -47.93
N GLY A 572 -9.30 -28.21 -47.30
CA GLY A 572 -9.85 -29.39 -47.94
C GLY A 572 -10.97 -29.06 -48.92
N THR A 573 -11.92 -28.20 -48.53
CA THR A 573 -13.02 -27.73 -49.39
C THR A 573 -12.48 -26.95 -50.59
N ILE A 574 -11.51 -26.05 -50.37
CA ILE A 574 -10.87 -25.27 -51.45
C ILE A 574 -10.12 -26.20 -52.43
N SER A 575 -9.47 -27.24 -51.93
CA SER A 575 -8.76 -28.21 -52.77
C SER A 575 -9.72 -29.09 -53.56
N TYR A 576 -10.83 -29.50 -52.93
CA TYR A 576 -11.89 -30.28 -53.58
C TYR A 576 -12.61 -29.48 -54.67
N THR A 577 -12.96 -28.22 -54.41
CA THR A 577 -13.61 -27.35 -55.41
C THR A 577 -12.70 -27.13 -56.62
N LYS A 578 -11.41 -26.81 -56.42
CA LYS A 578 -10.44 -26.71 -57.52
C LYS A 578 -10.29 -28.00 -58.31
N ALA A 579 -10.28 -29.16 -57.64
CA ALA A 579 -10.21 -30.45 -58.33
C ALA A 579 -11.50 -30.76 -59.10
N SER A 580 -12.67 -30.41 -58.56
CA SER A 580 -13.96 -30.57 -59.24
C SER A 580 -14.08 -29.66 -60.45
N GLU A 581 -13.62 -28.40 -60.35
CA GLU A 581 -13.61 -27.44 -61.46
C GLU A 581 -12.71 -27.92 -62.58
N LYS A 582 -11.52 -28.45 -62.26
CA LYS A 582 -10.62 -29.04 -63.26
C LYS A 582 -11.30 -30.21 -63.99
N LYS A 583 -11.96 -31.10 -63.26
CA LYS A 583 -12.65 -32.27 -63.83
C LYS A 583 -13.85 -31.86 -64.70
N TYR A 584 -14.58 -30.83 -64.27
CA TYR A 584 -15.66 -30.21 -65.05
C TYR A 584 -15.15 -29.53 -66.33
N TYR A 585 -14.02 -28.83 -66.25
CA TYR A 585 -13.35 -28.23 -67.42
C TYR A 585 -12.89 -29.28 -68.44
N GLU A 586 -12.26 -30.37 -67.96
CA GLU A 586 -11.84 -31.49 -68.81
C GLU A 586 -13.04 -32.19 -69.46
N GLN A 587 -14.18 -32.33 -68.76
CA GLN A 587 -15.42 -32.84 -69.35
C GLN A 587 -15.98 -31.90 -70.42
N ARG A 588 -16.05 -30.59 -70.17
CA ARG A 588 -16.49 -29.62 -71.20
C ARG A 588 -15.61 -29.63 -72.43
N LEU A 589 -14.29 -29.74 -72.27
CA LEU A 589 -13.35 -29.86 -73.39
C LEU A 589 -13.61 -31.12 -74.22
N LYS A 590 -13.88 -32.27 -73.58
CA LYS A 590 -14.27 -33.51 -74.27
C LYS A 590 -15.61 -33.36 -74.98
N THR A 591 -16.61 -32.73 -74.36
CA THR A 591 -17.91 -32.50 -74.99
C THR A 591 -17.81 -31.54 -76.18
N HIS A 592 -17.01 -30.48 -76.08
CA HIS A 592 -16.71 -29.55 -77.17
C HIS A 592 -15.95 -30.24 -78.31
N ALA A 593 -14.98 -31.11 -78.03
CA ALA A 593 -14.28 -31.89 -79.04
C ALA A 593 -15.23 -32.84 -79.82
N ILE A 594 -16.14 -33.51 -79.11
CA ILE A 594 -17.17 -34.37 -79.72
C ILE A 594 -18.17 -33.55 -80.55
N GLN A 595 -18.55 -32.35 -80.09
CA GLN A 595 -19.41 -31.45 -80.87
C GLN A 595 -18.71 -30.89 -82.12
N MET A 596 -17.41 -30.60 -82.05
CA MET A 596 -16.62 -30.19 -83.21
C MET A 596 -16.45 -31.34 -84.23
N GLU A 597 -16.28 -32.59 -83.79
CA GLU A 597 -16.27 -33.75 -84.70
C GLU A 597 -17.64 -33.97 -85.37
N ARG A 598 -18.73 -33.82 -84.62
CA ARG A 598 -20.10 -33.89 -85.19
C ARG A 598 -20.38 -32.73 -86.16
N ALA A 599 -19.89 -31.53 -85.89
CA ALA A 599 -19.99 -30.39 -86.80
C ALA A 599 -19.16 -30.59 -88.08
N LYS A 600 -18.03 -31.30 -88.00
CA LYS A 600 -17.22 -31.70 -89.16
C LYS A 600 -17.90 -32.73 -90.06
N GLN A 601 -18.80 -33.55 -89.50
CA GLN A 601 -19.58 -34.56 -90.24
C GLN A 601 -20.89 -34.01 -90.84
N ALA A 602 -21.38 -32.85 -90.39
CA ALA A 602 -22.64 -32.25 -90.83
C ALA A 602 -22.48 -31.08 -91.84
N GLY A 603 -21.26 -30.77 -92.28
CA GLY A 603 -20.96 -29.69 -93.20
C GLY A 603 -21.01 -30.07 -94.69
N SER A 604 -22.20 -30.32 -95.22
CA SER A 604 -22.51 -30.25 -96.65
C SER A 604 -23.80 -29.45 -96.83
N THR A 605 -23.77 -28.49 -97.77
CA THR A 605 -24.88 -27.71 -98.35
C THR A 605 -25.41 -26.46 -97.60
N THR A 606 -24.79 -25.31 -97.96
CA THR A 606 -25.34 -23.98 -98.35
C THR A 606 -26.78 -23.55 -98.00
N SER A 607 -26.97 -22.33 -97.45
CA SER A 607 -27.31 -21.09 -98.22
C SER A 607 -27.81 -19.91 -97.35
N SER A 608 -27.23 -18.73 -97.59
CA SER A 608 -27.79 -17.36 -97.69
C SER A 608 -28.75 -16.75 -96.63
N ASN A 609 -28.30 -15.63 -96.03
CA ASN A 609 -28.88 -14.26 -96.05
C ASN A 609 -28.86 -13.48 -94.70
N GLU A 610 -28.50 -12.21 -94.87
CA GLU A 610 -28.32 -11.07 -93.96
C GLU A 610 -29.49 -10.78 -93.01
N VAL A 611 -29.23 -10.13 -91.85
CA VAL A 611 -29.37 -8.67 -91.59
C VAL A 611 -28.87 -8.36 -90.16
N ALA A 612 -28.32 -7.15 -89.98
CA ALA A 612 -27.53 -6.64 -88.84
C ALA A 612 -28.37 -5.96 -87.70
N PRO A 613 -27.82 -5.08 -86.82
CA PRO A 613 -27.38 -5.42 -85.45
C PRO A 613 -27.98 -4.51 -84.33
N GLU A 614 -27.77 -4.82 -83.05
CA GLU A 614 -27.84 -3.78 -82.00
C GLU A 614 -26.90 -4.02 -80.80
N LYS A 615 -26.29 -2.92 -80.34
CA LYS A 615 -25.28 -2.77 -79.28
C LYS A 615 -25.96 -2.41 -77.94
N THR A 616 -25.25 -2.69 -76.84
CA THR A 616 -24.98 -1.84 -75.64
C THR A 616 -24.49 -2.81 -74.54
N GLY A 617 -23.40 -2.61 -73.79
CA GLY A 617 -22.66 -1.42 -73.38
C GLY A 617 -23.14 -0.99 -71.99
N TYR A 618 -22.38 -1.24 -70.92
CA TYR A 618 -21.93 -0.21 -69.96
C TYR A 618 -21.10 -0.80 -68.79
N SER A 619 -20.06 -0.05 -68.46
CA SER A 619 -19.12 -0.16 -67.36
C SER A 619 -19.55 0.66 -66.14
N THR A 620 -18.92 0.43 -64.99
CA THR A 620 -18.35 1.40 -63.99
C THR A 620 -18.22 0.68 -62.64
N ASN A 621 -17.01 0.44 -62.10
CA ASN A 621 -16.11 1.30 -61.30
C ASN A 621 -16.62 1.67 -59.88
N PHE A 622 -15.89 1.13 -58.89
CA PHE A 622 -15.51 1.66 -57.56
C PHE A 622 -16.31 2.80 -56.94
N VAL A 623 -16.86 2.53 -55.74
CA VAL A 623 -16.38 3.08 -54.46
C VAL A 623 -16.30 1.95 -53.45
#